data_AF-A0A2E0Z708-F1
#
_entry.id   AF-A0A2E0Z708-F1
#
_cell.length_a   1.000
_cell.length_b   1.000
_cell.length_c   1.000
_cell.angle_alpha   90.00
_cell.angle_beta   90.00
_cell.angle_gamma   90.00
#
_symmetry.space_group_name_H-M   'P 1'
#
loop_
_entity.id
_entity.type
_entity.pdbx_description
1 polymer ?
#
loop_
_entity_poly.entity_id
_entity_poly.type
_entity_poly.pdbx_seq_one_letter_code
_entity_poly.pdbx_strand_id
1 'polypeptide(L)'
;MHEPLPAANLFAYLLLLLPRWQRRRVNGRSMQPTLPDGTTVLLDAAAYHYTPPQVGDIVLAQHPFQPGNKMIKRVTAVTEDGRYFLQGDNPDATETSDSRSFGTVRADQILGKITHRF
;
A
#
# COMPACT_ATOMS: atom_id res chain seq x y z
N MET A 1 11.85 13.36 -0.78
CA MET A 1 12.21 12.01 -1.25
C MET A 1 11.72 11.04 -0.20
N HIS A 2 10.76 10.17 -0.52
CA HIS A 2 10.31 9.13 0.41
C HIS A 2 11.30 7.97 0.37
N GLU A 3 11.63 7.42 1.55
CA GLU A 3 12.54 6.27 1.66
C GLU A 3 12.03 5.09 0.81
N PRO A 4 12.90 4.45 0.01
CA PRO A 4 12.52 3.30 -0.78
C PRO A 4 12.16 2.12 0.12
N LEU A 5 11.23 1.26 -0.33
CA LEU A 5 10.94 0.02 0.39
C LEU A 5 12.20 -0.86 0.46
N PRO A 6 12.57 -1.36 1.65
CA PRO A 6 13.75 -2.21 1.80
C PRO A 6 13.56 -3.51 1.00
N ALA A 7 14.67 -3.97 0.41
CA ALA A 7 14.72 -5.30 -0.19
C ALA A 7 14.63 -6.38 0.89
N ALA A 8 14.10 -7.55 0.53
CA ALA A 8 13.96 -8.67 1.44
C ALA A 8 15.33 -9.14 1.95
N ASN A 9 15.43 -9.28 3.28
CA ASN A 9 16.56 -9.84 3.99
C ASN A 9 16.09 -11.07 4.78
N LEU A 10 17.00 -11.74 5.50
CA LEU A 10 16.66 -12.94 6.29
C LEU A 10 15.48 -12.69 7.24
N PHE A 11 15.43 -11.51 7.86
CA PHE A 11 14.32 -11.14 8.76
C PHE A 11 12.98 -11.11 8.02
N ALA A 12 12.91 -10.57 6.80
CA ALA A 12 11.70 -10.59 5.99
C ALA A 12 11.20 -12.02 5.69
N TYR A 13 12.10 -12.98 5.49
CA TYR A 13 11.72 -14.39 5.33
C TYR A 13 11.25 -15.03 6.63
N LEU A 14 11.83 -14.67 7.79
CA LEU A 14 11.35 -15.13 9.10
C LEU A 14 9.94 -14.62 9.39
N LEU A 15 9.62 -13.38 9.01
CA LEU A 15 8.28 -12.81 9.19
C LEU A 15 7.20 -13.63 8.47
N LEU A 16 7.50 -14.23 7.31
CA LEU A 16 6.56 -15.07 6.55
C LEU A 16 6.10 -16.33 7.29
N LEU A 17 6.78 -16.73 8.38
CA LEU A 17 6.36 -17.84 9.23
C LEU A 17 5.15 -17.47 10.10
N LEU A 18 4.85 -16.18 10.26
CA LEU A 18 3.75 -15.68 11.09
C LEU A 18 2.53 -15.35 10.21
N PRO A 19 1.30 -15.76 10.60
CA PRO A 19 0.12 -15.73 9.72
C PRO A 19 -0.35 -14.33 9.30
N ARG A 20 0.02 -13.28 10.06
CA ARG A 20 -0.30 -11.89 9.72
C ARG A 20 0.49 -11.38 8.51
N TRP A 21 1.62 -12.01 8.18
CA TRP A 21 2.49 -11.60 7.10
C TRP A 21 2.18 -12.40 5.84
N GLN A 22 2.01 -11.70 4.72
CA GLN A 22 1.53 -12.30 3.49
C GLN A 22 2.35 -11.83 2.30
N ARG A 23 2.75 -12.75 1.42
CA ARG A 23 3.30 -12.37 0.12
C ARG A 23 2.16 -11.91 -0.80
N ARG A 24 2.39 -10.82 -1.50
CA ARG A 24 1.49 -10.31 -2.54
C ARG A 24 2.31 -9.98 -3.78
N ARG A 25 1.74 -10.25 -4.95
CA ARG A 25 2.31 -9.80 -6.22
C ARG A 25 1.64 -8.49 -6.59
N VAL A 26 2.44 -7.49 -6.92
CA VAL A 26 1.96 -6.22 -7.46
C VAL A 26 1.47 -6.48 -8.88
N ASN A 27 0.25 -6.04 -9.17
CA ASN A 27 -0.33 -6.10 -10.50
C ASN A 27 -0.64 -4.66 -10.94
N GLY A 28 -0.16 -4.29 -12.11
CA GLY A 28 -0.31 -2.95 -12.66
C GLY A 28 0.88 -2.04 -12.37
N ARG A 29 0.81 -0.83 -12.92
CA ARG A 29 1.97 0.09 -13.00
C ARG A 29 1.87 1.28 -12.08
N SER A 30 0.82 1.40 -11.27
CA SER A 30 0.55 2.64 -10.53
C SER A 30 1.58 3.02 -9.48
N MET A 31 2.42 2.07 -9.06
CA MET A 31 3.47 2.29 -8.06
C MET A 31 4.88 2.39 -8.66
N GLN A 32 5.02 2.44 -9.99
CA GLN A 32 6.33 2.65 -10.62
C GLN A 32 6.87 4.06 -10.30
N PRO A 33 8.19 4.27 -10.14
CA PRO A 33 9.25 3.27 -10.19
C PRO A 33 9.44 2.49 -8.88
N THR A 34 8.74 2.86 -7.80
CA THR A 34 8.97 2.29 -6.46
C THR A 34 8.65 0.80 -6.37
N LEU A 35 7.55 0.37 -7.00
CA LEU A 35 7.16 -1.03 -7.14
C LEU A 35 6.81 -1.30 -8.61
N PRO A 36 7.75 -1.85 -9.39
CA PRO A 36 7.48 -2.34 -10.73
C PRO A 36 6.36 -3.38 -10.79
N ASP A 37 5.75 -3.50 -11.96
CA ASP A 37 4.74 -4.52 -12.20
C ASP A 37 5.35 -5.92 -12.00
N GLY A 38 4.58 -6.81 -11.36
CA GLY A 38 5.04 -8.15 -11.04
C GLY A 38 5.98 -8.27 -9.84
N THR A 39 6.42 -7.16 -9.21
CA THR A 39 7.21 -7.20 -7.97
C THR A 39 6.45 -7.95 -6.88
N THR A 40 7.15 -8.82 -6.15
CA THR A 40 6.57 -9.47 -4.97
C THR A 40 6.86 -8.64 -3.74
N VAL A 41 5.87 -8.42 -2.89
CA VAL A 41 5.98 -7.59 -1.69
C VAL A 41 5.49 -8.33 -0.46
N LEU A 42 5.98 -7.90 0.70
CA LEU A 42 5.57 -8.38 2.01
C LEU A 42 4.51 -7.44 2.59
N LEU A 43 3.31 -7.97 2.85
CA LEU A 43 2.21 -7.29 3.52
C LEU A 43 2.20 -7.67 5.01
N ASP A 44 2.17 -6.68 5.90
CA ASP A 44 1.70 -6.82 7.28
C ASP A 44 0.21 -6.51 7.35
N ALA A 45 -0.62 -7.54 7.43
CA ALA A 45 -2.08 -7.39 7.51
C ALA A 45 -2.56 -6.88 8.88
N ALA A 46 -1.70 -6.87 9.90
CA ALA A 46 -2.02 -6.43 11.25
C ALA A 46 -1.39 -5.08 11.62
N ALA A 47 -0.68 -4.43 10.68
CA ALA A 47 0.09 -3.20 10.93
C ALA A 47 -0.74 -2.10 11.60
N TYR A 48 -2.04 -2.04 11.28
CA TYR A 48 -2.90 -0.94 11.69
C TYR A 48 -3.93 -1.30 12.77
N HIS A 49 -3.74 -2.41 13.48
CA HIS A 49 -4.59 -2.75 14.63
C HIS A 49 -4.39 -1.81 15.83
N TYR A 50 -3.18 -1.25 15.98
CA TYR A 50 -2.82 -0.43 17.15
C TYR A 50 -2.31 0.96 16.77
N THR A 51 -1.86 1.14 15.53
CA THR A 51 -1.26 2.39 15.05
C THR A 51 -1.97 2.79 13.76
N PRO A 52 -2.42 4.03 13.58
CA PRO A 52 -3.03 4.43 12.33
C PRO A 52 -2.00 4.47 11.18
N PRO A 53 -2.43 4.31 9.91
CA PRO A 53 -1.60 4.57 8.75
C PRO A 53 -0.98 5.96 8.77
N GLN A 54 0.26 6.07 8.32
CA GLN A 54 1.01 7.33 8.33
C GLN A 54 1.36 7.78 6.92
N VAL A 55 1.57 9.10 6.76
CA VAL A 55 2.06 9.65 5.50
C VAL A 55 3.39 8.99 5.12
N GLY A 56 3.49 8.54 3.87
CA GLY A 56 4.62 7.79 3.34
C GLY A 56 4.42 6.28 3.35
N ASP A 57 3.47 5.74 4.12
CA ASP A 57 3.18 4.31 4.11
C ASP A 57 2.69 3.85 2.73
N ILE A 58 3.21 2.72 2.27
CA ILE A 58 2.63 2.00 1.14
C ILE A 58 1.65 0.98 1.70
N VAL A 59 0.40 1.04 1.27
CA VAL A 59 -0.70 0.28 1.86
C VAL A 59 -1.42 -0.56 0.81
N LEU A 60 -1.93 -1.71 1.25
CA LEU A 60 -2.97 -2.42 0.52
C LEU A 60 -4.32 -1.87 0.97
N ALA A 61 -5.14 -1.38 0.05
CA ALA A 61 -6.45 -0.83 0.35
C ALA A 61 -7.53 -1.41 -0.57
N GLN A 62 -8.78 -1.38 -0.09
CA GLN A 62 -9.98 -1.71 -0.84
C GLN A 62 -10.47 -0.47 -1.61
N HIS A 63 -10.86 -0.64 -2.87
CA HIS A 63 -11.42 0.46 -3.65
C HIS A 63 -12.77 0.92 -3.07
N PRO A 64 -12.98 2.24 -2.84
CA PRO A 64 -14.14 2.72 -2.11
C PRO A 64 -15.47 2.47 -2.82
N PHE A 65 -15.47 2.48 -4.16
CA PHE A 65 -16.67 2.28 -4.97
C PHE A 65 -16.72 0.92 -5.69
N GLN A 66 -15.72 0.05 -5.49
CA GLN A 66 -15.64 -1.26 -6.17
C GLN A 66 -15.26 -2.32 -5.14
N PRO A 67 -16.22 -2.83 -4.36
CA PRO A 67 -15.98 -3.89 -3.39
C PRO A 67 -15.33 -5.11 -4.06
N GLY A 68 -14.30 -5.68 -3.43
CA GLY A 68 -13.49 -6.77 -3.98
C GLY A 68 -12.25 -6.34 -4.76
N ASN A 69 -12.20 -5.11 -5.30
CA ASN A 69 -11.02 -4.61 -5.99
C ASN A 69 -9.99 -4.03 -5.00
N LYS A 70 -8.80 -4.61 -4.92
CA LYS A 70 -7.72 -4.18 -4.02
C LYS A 70 -6.63 -3.45 -4.79
N MET A 71 -6.08 -2.42 -4.18
CA MET A 71 -5.03 -1.60 -4.76
C MET A 71 -3.86 -1.41 -3.80
N ILE A 72 -2.66 -1.25 -4.35
CA ILE A 72 -1.49 -0.83 -3.59
C ILE A 72 -1.22 0.64 -3.92
N LYS A 73 -1.20 1.49 -2.90
CA LYS A 73 -1.03 2.95 -3.02
C LYS A 73 -0.18 3.48 -1.87
N ARG A 74 0.33 4.70 -2.00
CA ARG A 74 0.99 5.43 -0.93
C ARG A 74 0.04 6.39 -0.24
N VAL A 75 0.08 6.43 1.08
CA VAL A 75 -0.57 7.48 1.87
C VAL A 75 0.20 8.78 1.65
N THR A 76 -0.39 9.77 1.01
CA THR A 76 0.24 11.07 0.77
C THR A 76 -0.27 12.17 1.70
N ALA A 77 -1.48 12.01 2.24
CA ALA A 77 -2.04 12.91 3.24
C ALA A 77 -3.04 12.18 4.14
N VAL A 78 -3.28 12.76 5.32
CA VAL A 78 -4.36 12.40 6.23
C VAL A 78 -5.19 13.66 6.45
N THR A 79 -6.49 13.57 6.27
CA THR A 79 -7.42 14.69 6.47
C THR A 79 -7.75 14.86 7.96
N GLU A 80 -8.26 16.04 8.32
CA GLU A 80 -8.67 16.35 9.69
C GLU A 80 -9.78 15.42 10.22
N ASP A 81 -10.64 14.90 9.34
CA ASP A 81 -11.68 13.92 9.68
C ASP A 81 -11.17 12.46 9.71
N GLY A 82 -9.84 12.26 9.66
CA GLY A 82 -9.20 10.94 9.83
C GLY A 82 -9.30 10.04 8.59
N ARG A 83 -9.49 10.60 7.39
CA ARG A 83 -9.44 9.88 6.12
C ARG A 83 -8.10 10.02 5.44
N TYR A 84 -7.82 9.13 4.51
CA TYR A 84 -6.51 9.00 3.87
C TYR A 84 -6.58 9.37 2.41
N PHE A 85 -5.62 10.17 1.95
CA PHE A 85 -5.40 10.39 0.53
C PHE A 85 -4.35 9.38 0.05
N LEU A 86 -4.77 8.51 -0.87
CA LEU A 86 -3.94 7.42 -1.40
C LEU A 86 -3.57 7.74 -2.85
N GLN A 87 -2.28 7.76 -3.18
CA GLN A 87 -1.80 8.05 -4.53
C GLN A 87 -0.86 6.97 -5.04
N GLY A 88 -0.86 6.75 -6.36
CA GLY A 88 0.19 5.98 -7.01
C GLY A 88 1.49 6.80 -7.10
N ASP A 89 2.63 6.13 -7.04
CA ASP A 89 3.94 6.76 -7.26
C ASP A 89 4.23 7.01 -8.76
N ASN A 90 3.44 6.42 -9.66
CA ASN A 90 3.64 6.56 -11.12
C ASN A 90 3.36 8.00 -11.57
N PRO A 91 4.33 8.66 -12.23
CA PRO A 91 4.13 10.01 -12.76
C PRO A 91 3.05 10.06 -13.86
N ASP A 92 2.83 8.96 -14.58
CA ASP A 92 1.73 8.84 -15.54
C ASP A 92 0.40 8.64 -14.80
N ALA A 93 -0.41 9.69 -14.77
CA ALA A 93 -1.70 9.69 -14.10
C ALA A 93 -2.72 8.73 -14.76
N THR A 94 -2.51 8.32 -16.02
CA THR A 94 -3.40 7.38 -16.72
C THR A 94 -3.24 5.94 -16.22
N GLU A 95 -2.09 5.63 -15.61
CA GLU A 95 -1.75 4.30 -15.08
C GLU A 95 -2.17 4.13 -13.60
N THR A 96 -2.98 5.05 -13.06
CA THR A 96 -3.37 5.02 -11.65
C THR A 96 -4.82 5.46 -11.42
N SER A 97 -5.65 4.52 -10.96
CA SER A 97 -6.87 4.85 -10.24
C SER A 97 -6.52 5.09 -8.78
N ASP A 98 -6.61 6.33 -8.31
CA ASP A 98 -6.24 6.74 -6.95
C ASP A 98 -7.12 7.90 -6.42
N SER A 99 -6.80 8.44 -5.24
CA SER A 99 -7.62 9.43 -4.54
C SER A 99 -7.86 10.72 -5.33
N ARG A 100 -7.05 11.02 -6.36
CA ARG A 100 -7.33 12.15 -7.27
C ARG A 100 -8.62 11.94 -8.08
N SER A 101 -9.03 10.69 -8.26
CA SER A 101 -10.22 10.31 -9.02
C SER A 101 -11.43 9.96 -8.14
N PHE A 102 -11.20 9.28 -7.00
CA PHE A 102 -12.28 8.76 -6.16
C PHE A 102 -12.37 9.43 -4.77
N GLY A 103 -11.50 10.39 -4.47
CA GLY A 103 -11.46 11.07 -3.17
C GLY A 103 -10.75 10.25 -2.08
N THR A 104 -11.03 10.59 -0.82
CA THR A 104 -10.35 10.00 0.34
C THR A 104 -10.91 8.64 0.74
N VAL A 105 -10.07 7.83 1.37
CA VAL A 105 -10.35 6.46 1.80
C VAL A 105 -10.43 6.40 3.32
N ARG A 106 -11.35 5.59 3.85
CA ARG A 106 -11.52 5.39 5.28
C ARG A 106 -10.47 4.43 5.85
N ALA A 107 -10.21 4.52 7.16
CA ALA A 107 -9.26 3.63 7.83
C ALA A 107 -9.61 2.15 7.68
N ASP A 108 -10.91 1.80 7.73
CA ASP A 108 -11.43 0.43 7.60
C ASP A 108 -11.24 -0.17 6.19
N GLN A 109 -10.97 0.67 5.20
CA GLN A 109 -10.66 0.24 3.83
C GLN A 109 -9.16 -0.03 3.62
N ILE A 110 -8.30 0.32 4.59
CA ILE A 110 -6.88 0.03 4.55
C ILE A 110 -6.63 -1.32 5.22
N LEU A 111 -6.13 -2.28 4.44
CA LEU A 111 -6.04 -3.70 4.82
C LEU A 111 -4.68 -4.09 5.42
N GLY A 112 -3.69 -3.21 5.33
CA GLY A 112 -2.35 -3.45 5.88
C GLY A 112 -1.25 -2.67 5.18
N LYS A 113 -0.02 -2.85 5.67
CA LYS A 113 1.17 -2.11 5.23
C LYS A 113 2.11 -2.97 4.40
N ILE A 114 2.62 -2.44 3.30
CA ILE A 114 3.72 -3.04 2.55
C ILE A 114 5.04 -2.65 3.22
N THR A 115 5.86 -3.64 3.59
CA THR A 115 7.09 -3.41 4.36
C THR A 115 8.36 -3.71 3.60
N HIS A 116 8.36 -4.74 2.74
CA HIS A 116 9.54 -5.17 1.98
C HIS A 116 9.16 -5.53 0.55
N ARG A 117 10.14 -5.47 -0.35
CA ARG A 117 10.06 -6.01 -1.72
C ARG A 117 11.03 -7.18 -1.89
N PHE A 118 10.62 -8.19 -2.65
CA PHE A 118 11.44 -9.33 -3.05
C PHE A 118 11.92 -9.16 -4.48
#